data_AF-A0A2V1HT12-F1
#
_entry.id   AF-A0A2V1HT12-F1
#
_cell.length_a   1.000
_cell.length_b   1.000
_cell.length_c   1.000
_cell.angle_alpha   90.00
_cell.angle_beta   90.00
_cell.angle_gamma   90.00
#
_symmetry.space_group_name_H-M   'P 1'
#
loop_
_entity.id
_entity.type
_entity.pdbx_description
1 polymer ?
#
loop_
_entity_poly.entity_id
_entity_poly.type
_entity_poly.pdbx_seq_one_letter_code
_entity_poly.pdbx_strand_id
1 'polypeptide(L)'
;MTRPELLLGPDAAVAGPGGLEVRIRQPWYRSLPLTSVLGVTVAIDGEDVPADAIRLRVNGRSRTFDELAEVWDEVWFIQDEGAVEIAGVERAAGDDVDVSVEIELRFPYIIIDGVGPLTRRTDARRTLSVQENRP
;
A
#
# COMPACT_ATOMS: atom_id res chain seq x y z
N MET A 1 2.41 2.76 -17.85
CA MET A 1 1.92 1.37 -17.79
C MET A 1 2.05 0.92 -16.35
N THR A 2 0.96 0.63 -15.63
CA THR A 2 1.10 0.10 -14.26
C THR A 2 1.50 -1.37 -14.31
N ARG A 3 2.20 -1.83 -13.27
CA ARG A 3 2.69 -3.20 -13.13
C ARG A 3 2.12 -3.84 -11.86
N PRO A 4 0.93 -4.46 -11.93
CA PRO A 4 0.29 -5.10 -10.78
C PRO A 4 1.19 -6.12 -10.06
N GLU A 5 2.05 -6.80 -10.82
CA GLU A 5 3.00 -7.78 -10.29
C GLU A 5 4.06 -7.20 -9.36
N LEU A 6 4.27 -5.87 -9.42
CA LEU A 6 5.19 -5.18 -8.51
C LEU A 6 4.50 -4.72 -7.23
N LEU A 7 3.16 -4.63 -7.22
CA LEU A 7 2.41 -4.11 -6.08
C LEU A 7 2.59 -4.98 -4.84
N LEU A 8 2.52 -6.31 -5.01
CA LEU A 8 2.53 -7.27 -3.90
C LEU A 8 3.59 -8.37 -4.12
N GLY A 9 4.68 -8.27 -3.35
CA GLY A 9 5.79 -9.23 -3.37
C GLY A 9 5.46 -10.58 -2.74
N PRO A 10 6.33 -11.60 -2.90
CA PRO A 10 6.14 -12.93 -2.30
C PRO A 10 6.29 -12.95 -0.77
N ASP A 11 7.04 -12.02 -0.19
CA ASP A 11 7.32 -11.94 1.25
C ASP A 11 6.64 -10.72 1.88
N ALA A 12 5.50 -10.30 1.32
CA ALA A 12 4.86 -9.02 1.65
C ALA A 12 4.11 -9.04 2.98
N ALA A 13 3.63 -10.20 3.46
CA ALA A 13 2.90 -10.30 4.72
C ALA A 13 3.88 -10.45 5.89
N VAL A 14 3.79 -9.59 6.90
CA VAL A 14 4.70 -9.55 8.04
C VAL A 14 3.90 -9.39 9.33
N ALA A 15 4.19 -10.20 10.34
CA ALA A 15 3.56 -10.09 11.65
C ALA A 15 4.05 -8.84 12.39
N GLY A 16 3.23 -7.82 12.56
CA GLY A 16 3.57 -6.57 13.23
C GLY A 16 3.11 -6.50 14.70
N PRO A 17 3.66 -5.58 15.50
CA PRO A 17 3.36 -5.45 16.94
C PRO A 17 1.93 -4.98 17.28
N GLY A 18 1.09 -4.65 16.28
CA GLY A 18 -0.31 -4.26 16.48
C GLY A 18 -1.25 -4.83 15.41
N GLY A 19 -0.80 -5.88 14.71
CA GLY A 19 -1.49 -6.52 13.61
C GLY A 19 -0.59 -6.74 12.40
N LEU A 20 -1.19 -7.16 11.29
CA LEU A 20 -0.51 -7.53 10.06
C LEU A 20 0.04 -6.30 9.33
N GLU A 21 1.27 -6.40 8.83
CA GLU A 21 1.85 -5.48 7.87
C GLU A 21 1.87 -6.12 6.49
N VAL A 22 1.42 -5.38 5.48
CA VAL A 22 1.50 -5.78 4.07
C VAL A 22 2.42 -4.82 3.33
N ARG A 23 3.60 -5.29 2.94
CA ARG A 23 4.57 -4.52 2.15
C ARG A 23 4.12 -4.40 0.70
N ILE A 24 4.08 -3.17 0.21
CA ILE A 24 3.66 -2.85 -1.15
C ILE A 24 4.68 -1.94 -1.83
N ARG A 25 4.66 -1.93 -3.16
CA ARG A 25 5.40 -0.93 -3.96
C ARG A 25 4.43 -0.15 -4.81
N GLN A 26 4.74 1.11 -5.06
CA GLN A 26 3.96 1.89 -6.01
C GLN A 26 4.09 1.28 -7.43
N PRO A 27 2.98 0.87 -8.08
CA PRO A 27 3.03 0.09 -9.32
C PRO A 27 3.30 0.95 -10.57
N TRP A 28 4.01 2.06 -10.42
CA TRP A 28 4.29 3.03 -11.47
C TRP A 28 5.80 3.13 -11.77
N TYR A 29 6.14 3.57 -12.99
CA TYR A 29 7.53 3.55 -13.49
C TYR A 29 8.39 4.75 -13.04
N ARG A 30 7.87 5.64 -12.19
CA ARG A 30 8.58 6.81 -11.65
C ARG A 30 8.21 7.05 -10.19
N SER A 31 9.12 7.65 -9.43
CA SER A 31 8.82 8.19 -8.11
C SER A 31 7.63 9.14 -8.14
N LEU A 32 6.79 9.10 -7.10
CA LEU A 32 5.60 9.93 -6.98
C LEU A 32 5.63 10.72 -5.66
N PRO A 33 5.16 11.97 -5.63
CA PRO A 33 4.89 12.67 -4.37
C PRO A 33 3.93 11.86 -3.48
N LEU A 34 4.01 11.97 -2.16
CA LEU A 34 3.09 11.25 -1.28
C LEU A 34 1.62 11.66 -1.49
N THR A 35 1.36 12.91 -1.89
CA THR A 35 0.02 13.38 -2.30
C THR A 35 -0.55 12.69 -3.55
N SER A 36 0.22 11.84 -4.23
CA SER A 36 -0.29 10.99 -5.31
C SER A 36 -1.05 9.77 -4.79
N VAL A 37 -0.89 9.38 -3.52
CA VAL A 37 -1.62 8.26 -2.93
C VAL A 37 -3.00 8.76 -2.50
N LEU A 38 -4.05 8.29 -3.18
CA LEU A 38 -5.42 8.66 -2.85
C LEU A 38 -6.07 7.69 -1.84
N GLY A 39 -5.57 6.46 -1.78
CA GLY A 39 -6.08 5.45 -0.86
C GLY A 39 -5.51 4.07 -1.14
N VAL A 40 -5.64 3.20 -0.14
CA VAL A 40 -5.41 1.76 -0.27
C VAL A 40 -6.58 1.02 0.37
N THR A 41 -7.13 0.04 -0.33
CA THR A 41 -8.08 -0.93 0.23
C THR A 41 -7.38 -2.28 0.38
N VAL A 42 -7.70 -2.99 1.46
CA VAL A 42 -7.13 -4.29 1.75
C VAL A 42 -8.23 -5.25 2.15
N ALA A 43 -8.15 -6.48 1.66
CA ALA A 43 -8.92 -7.60 2.18
C ALA A 43 -7.98 -8.72 2.62
N ILE A 44 -8.27 -9.31 3.78
CA ILE A 44 -7.52 -10.41 4.39
C ILE A 44 -8.45 -11.62 4.48
N ASP A 45 -8.06 -12.73 3.87
CA ASP A 45 -8.86 -13.96 3.80
C ASP A 45 -10.27 -13.75 3.23
N GLY A 46 -10.41 -12.73 2.36
CA GLY A 46 -11.68 -12.34 1.74
C GLY A 46 -12.53 -11.36 2.57
N GLU A 47 -12.07 -10.93 3.74
CA GLU A 47 -12.73 -9.93 4.58
C GLU A 47 -12.11 -8.54 4.39
N ASP A 48 -12.92 -7.55 4.05
CA ASP A 48 -12.47 -6.16 3.88
C ASP A 48 -12.01 -5.57 5.22
N VAL A 49 -10.83 -4.96 5.20
CA VAL A 49 -10.27 -4.25 6.35
C VAL A 49 -10.88 -2.84 6.42
N PRO A 50 -11.40 -2.41 7.58
CA PRO A 50 -11.89 -1.05 7.78
C PRO A 50 -10.81 0.00 7.48
N ALA A 51 -11.17 1.07 6.77
CA ALA A 51 -10.22 2.10 6.36
C ALA A 51 -9.55 2.83 7.54
N ASP A 52 -10.21 2.92 8.69
CA ASP A 52 -9.69 3.50 9.93
C ASP A 52 -8.68 2.59 10.66
N ALA A 53 -8.63 1.31 10.30
CA ALA A 53 -7.62 0.36 10.75
C ALA A 53 -6.35 0.36 9.88
N ILE A 54 -6.37 1.07 8.75
CA ILE A 54 -5.28 1.08 7.76
C ILE A 54 -4.43 2.35 7.91
N ARG A 55 -3.11 2.17 8.01
CA ARG A 55 -2.13 3.23 7.81
C ARG A 55 -1.14 2.85 6.72
N LEU A 56 -0.62 3.85 6.02
CA LEU A 56 0.49 3.65 5.08
C LEU A 56 1.75 4.26 5.68
N ARG A 57 2.76 3.42 5.89
CA ARG A 57 4.10 3.80 6.29
C ARG A 57 5.01 3.88 5.07
N VAL A 58 5.48 5.08 4.78
CA VAL A 58 6.49 5.35 3.74
C VAL A 58 7.54 6.28 4.35
N ASN A 59 8.81 6.12 3.96
CA ASN A 59 9.93 6.89 4.50
C ASN A 59 10.01 6.85 6.05
N GLY A 60 9.63 5.71 6.65
CA GLY A 60 9.67 5.48 8.09
C GLY A 60 8.57 6.19 8.91
N ARG A 61 7.56 6.80 8.26
CA ARG A 61 6.47 7.50 8.95
C ARG A 61 5.12 6.92 8.55
N SER A 62 4.38 6.44 9.54
CA SER A 62 3.02 5.93 9.39
C SER A 62 2.02 7.07 9.39
N ARG A 63 1.14 7.10 8.38
CA ARG A 63 0.16 8.17 8.19
C ARG A 63 -1.19 7.61 7.76
N THR A 64 -2.26 8.34 8.07
CA THR A 64 -3.57 8.13 7.43
C THR A 64 -3.57 8.67 6.00
N PHE A 65 -4.59 8.33 5.20
CA PHE A 65 -4.71 8.86 3.84
C PHE A 65 -5.02 10.36 3.81
N ASP A 66 -5.77 10.86 4.80
CA ASP A 66 -6.01 12.30 4.96
C ASP A 66 -4.70 13.05 5.28
N GLU A 67 -3.84 12.48 6.13
CA GLU A 67 -2.52 13.06 6.43
C GLU A 67 -1.62 13.04 5.20
N LEU A 68 -1.62 11.96 4.40
CA LEU A 68 -0.82 11.84 3.19
C LEU A 68 -1.18 12.89 2.12
N ALA A 69 -2.46 13.28 2.03
CA ALA A 69 -2.92 14.30 1.10
C ALA A 69 -2.27 15.67 1.34
N GLU A 70 -1.81 15.93 2.56
CA GLU A 70 -1.15 17.17 2.98
C GLU A 70 0.38 17.13 2.85
N VAL A 71 1.00 15.97 2.55
CA VAL A 71 2.46 15.83 2.46
C VAL A 71 2.99 16.13 1.06
N TRP A 72 3.14 17.42 0.76
CA TRP A 72 3.57 17.90 -0.56
C TRP A 72 5.10 17.90 -0.79
N ASP A 73 5.90 17.73 0.27
CA ASP A 73 7.36 17.85 0.24
C ASP A 73 8.10 16.49 0.29
N GLU A 74 7.38 15.38 0.37
CA GLU A 74 7.95 14.03 0.37
C GLU A 74 7.57 13.23 -0.88
N VAL A 75 8.49 12.32 -1.26
CA VAL A 75 8.38 11.46 -2.43
C VAL A 75 8.48 9.99 -2.01
N TRP A 76 7.64 9.15 -2.59
CA TRP A 76 7.78 7.69 -2.57
C TRP A 76 8.65 7.27 -3.77
N PHE A 77 9.89 6.89 -3.50
CA PHE A 77 10.79 6.42 -4.55
C PHE A 77 10.34 5.07 -5.10
N ILE A 78 10.51 4.88 -6.41
CA ILE A 78 10.09 3.66 -7.12
C ILE A 78 10.70 2.36 -6.55
N GLN A 79 11.89 2.44 -5.97
CA GLN A 79 12.60 1.28 -5.42
C GLN A 79 12.23 1.01 -3.95
N ASP A 80 11.51 1.92 -3.31
CA ASP A 80 11.21 1.83 -1.88
C ASP A 80 9.88 1.12 -1.66
N GLU A 81 9.84 0.32 -0.60
CA GLU A 81 8.63 -0.33 -0.13
C GLU A 81 7.87 0.63 0.79
N GLY A 82 6.55 0.65 0.60
CA GLY A 82 5.62 1.12 1.61
C GLY A 82 5.14 -0.07 2.43
N ALA A 83 4.70 0.19 3.65
CA ALA A 83 4.08 -0.79 4.53
C ALA A 83 2.65 -0.36 4.83
N VAL A 84 1.68 -1.17 4.42
CA VAL A 84 0.30 -1.02 4.83
C VAL A 84 0.15 -1.72 6.18
N GLU A 85 0.01 -0.91 7.23
CA GLU A 85 -0.15 -1.38 8.60
C GLU A 85 -1.64 -1.56 8.90
N ILE A 86 -2.03 -2.78 9.29
CA ILE A 86 -3.41 -3.16 9.52
C ILE A 86 -3.61 -3.45 11.01
N ALA A 87 -4.32 -2.56 11.70
CA ALA A 87 -4.60 -2.74 13.12
C ALA A 87 -5.63 -3.86 13.36
N GLY A 88 -5.39 -4.69 14.38
CA GLY A 88 -6.37 -5.67 14.87
C GLY A 88 -6.50 -6.95 14.04
N VAL A 89 -5.71 -7.11 12.97
CA VAL A 89 -5.58 -8.37 12.23
C VAL A 89 -4.32 -9.09 12.70
N GLU A 90 -4.46 -9.97 13.68
CA GLU A 90 -3.33 -10.74 14.21
C GLU A 90 -3.09 -12.00 13.36
N ARG A 91 -1.83 -12.24 12.97
CA ARG A 91 -1.37 -13.48 12.31
C ARG A 91 0.01 -13.85 12.84
N ALA A 92 0.24 -15.13 13.09
CA ALA A 92 1.53 -15.63 13.54
C ALA A 92 2.47 -15.81 12.35
N ALA A 93 3.78 -15.70 12.59
CA ALA A 93 4.77 -16.04 11.58
C ALA A 93 4.62 -17.52 11.16
N GLY A 94 4.63 -17.77 9.86
CA GLY A 94 4.37 -19.07 9.26
C GLY A 94 2.91 -19.36 8.92
N ASP A 95 1.96 -18.51 9.35
CA ASP A 95 0.57 -18.62 8.89
C ASP A 95 0.48 -18.28 7.39
N ASP A 96 -0.35 -19.01 6.65
CA ASP A 96 -0.72 -18.63 5.29
C ASP A 96 -1.93 -17.68 5.32
N VAL A 97 -1.87 -16.60 4.55
CA VAL A 97 -2.90 -15.57 4.49
C VAL A 97 -3.18 -15.15 3.05
N ASP A 98 -4.45 -15.04 2.69
CA ASP A 98 -4.88 -14.50 1.41
C ASP A 98 -4.97 -12.98 1.48
N VAL A 99 -4.07 -12.29 0.80
CA VAL A 99 -4.01 -10.83 0.80
C VAL A 99 -4.45 -10.27 -0.55
N SER A 100 -5.43 -9.38 -0.54
CA SER A 100 -5.81 -8.55 -1.68
C SER A 100 -5.56 -7.09 -1.35
N VAL A 101 -4.88 -6.37 -2.22
CA VAL A 101 -4.61 -4.93 -2.08
C VAL A 101 -5.00 -4.22 -3.36
N GLU A 102 -5.69 -3.09 -3.26
CA GLU A 102 -5.84 -2.13 -4.33
C GLU A 102 -5.29 -0.77 -3.88
N ILE A 103 -4.44 -0.16 -4.70
CA ILE A 103 -3.95 1.20 -4.49
C ILE A 103 -4.52 2.13 -5.57
N GLU A 104 -5.00 3.29 -5.14
CA GLU A 104 -5.43 4.37 -6.03
C GLU A 104 -4.35 5.47 -6.08
N LEU A 105 -3.81 5.69 -7.29
CA LEU A 105 -2.77 6.68 -7.53
C LEU A 105 -3.23 7.75 -8.50
N ARG A 106 -2.88 9.00 -8.18
CA ARG A 106 -3.00 10.17 -9.06
C ARG A 106 -1.65 10.54 -9.66
N PHE A 107 -1.59 10.75 -10.97
CA PHE A 107 -0.36 11.15 -11.68
C PHE A 107 -0.39 12.65 -12.03
N PRO A 108 0.26 13.52 -11.24
CA PRO A 108 0.09 14.97 -11.33
C PRO A 108 0.55 15.59 -12.65
N TYR A 109 1.41 14.89 -13.40
CA TYR A 109 1.98 15.35 -14.67
C TYR A 109 1.28 14.76 -15.91
N ILE A 110 0.26 13.90 -15.75
CA ILE A 110 -0.55 13.40 -16.87
C ILE A 110 -1.91 14.06 -16.78
N ILE A 111 -2.12 15.11 -17.56
CA ILE A 111 -3.37 15.88 -17.55
C ILE A 111 -4.27 15.40 -18.69
N ILE A 112 -5.51 15.05 -18.34
CA ILE A 112 -6.58 14.76 -19.28
C ILE A 112 -7.45 16.02 -19.38
N ASP A 113 -7.61 16.52 -20.61
CA ASP A 113 -8.40 17.73 -20.88
C ASP A 113 -9.83 17.59 -20.35
N GLY A 114 -10.32 18.61 -19.63
CA GLY A 114 -11.63 18.62 -18.99
C GLY A 114 -11.81 17.69 -17.78
N VAL A 115 -10.81 16.90 -17.37
CA VAL A 115 -10.91 15.96 -16.23
C VAL A 115 -9.89 16.29 -15.13
N GLY A 116 -8.67 16.66 -15.51
CA GLY A 116 -7.56 16.90 -14.56
C GLY A 116 -6.53 15.77 -14.58
N PRO A 117 -5.74 15.60 -13.50
CA PRO A 117 -4.72 14.56 -13.43
C PRO A 117 -5.31 13.15 -13.58
N LEU A 118 -4.65 12.31 -14.36
CA LEU A 118 -5.01 10.90 -14.49
C LEU A 118 -4.94 10.22 -13.12
N THR A 119 -6.00 9.50 -12.78
CA THR A 119 -6.04 8.58 -11.63
C THR A 119 -6.11 7.15 -12.11
N ARG A 120 -5.51 6.21 -11.38
CA ARG A 120 -5.54 4.78 -11.69
C ARG A 120 -5.56 3.94 -10.43
N ARG A 121 -6.48 2.99 -10.41
CA ARG A 121 -6.49 1.89 -9.46
C ARG A 121 -5.64 0.75 -9.99
N THR A 122 -4.95 0.07 -9.10
CA THR A 122 -4.20 -1.15 -9.41
C THR A 122 -4.32 -2.09 -8.25
N ASP A 123 -4.79 -3.29 -8.55
CA ASP A 123 -5.01 -4.35 -7.60
C ASP A 123 -4.00 -5.49 -7.76
N ALA A 124 -3.75 -6.21 -6.68
CA ALA A 124 -3.00 -7.45 -6.66
C ALA A 124 -3.55 -8.36 -5.55
N ARG A 125 -3.60 -9.66 -5.82
CA ARG A 125 -3.96 -10.68 -4.82
C ARG A 125 -2.91 -11.78 -4.78
N ARG A 126 -2.58 -12.24 -3.58
CA ARG A 126 -1.65 -13.35 -3.37
C ARG A 126 -1.90 -14.05 -2.03
N THR A 127 -1.77 -15.38 -2.03
CA THR A 127 -1.59 -16.15 -0.80
C THR A 127 -0.13 -16.03 -0.38
N LEU A 128 0.11 -15.58 0.85
CA LEU A 128 1.43 -15.25 1.39
C LEU A 128 1.63 -16.00 2.71
N SER A 129 2.83 -16.51 2.95
CA SER A 129 3.20 -16.94 4.29
C SER A 129 3.67 -15.72 5.09
N VAL A 130 3.15 -15.56 6.30
CA VAL A 130 3.46 -14.43 7.17
C VAL A 130 4.89 -14.53 7.68
N GLN A 131 5.67 -13.48 7.45
CA GLN A 131 7.05 -13.38 7.85
C GLN A 131 7.18 -12.83 9.27
N GLU A 132 8.28 -13.18 9.95
CA GLU A 132 8.66 -12.51 11.19
C GLU A 132 9.06 -11.05 10.91
N ASN A 133 8.61 -10.13 11.77
CA ASN A 133 9.12 -8.76 11.76
C ASN A 133 10.53 -8.75 12.34
N ARG A 134 11.54 -8.86 11.47
CA ARG A 134 12.94 -8.66 11.87
C ARG A 134 13.25 -7.16 11.91
N PRO A 135 13.81 -6.66 13.03
CA PRO A 135 14.22 -5.27 13.16
C PRO A 135 15.40 -4.90 12.26
#